data_AF-A0A317SX27-F1
#
_entry.id   AF-A0A317SX27-F1
#
_cell.length_a   1.000
_cell.length_b   1.000
_cell.length_c   1.000
_cell.angle_alpha   90.00
_cell.angle_beta   90.00
_cell.angle_gamma   90.00
#
_symmetry.space_group_name_H-M   'P 1'
#
loop_
_entity.id
_entity.type
_entity.pdbx_description
1 polymer ?
#
loop_
_entity_poly.entity_id
_entity_poly.type
_entity_poly.pdbx_seq_one_letter_code
_entity_poly.pdbx_strand_id
1 'polypeptide(L)'
;LSPDHRDTLVCIYSLAGVLHKQEKYHEAEMMYWRALAGREKTLGLGHPHTLPSMIKLVAILYNRRKYNAAEIMYRRTATEGGKSLGPGYGATLKNTNSLVMFLQARESGIMDEVSVS
;
A
#
# COMPACT_ATOMS: atom_id res chain seq x y z
N LEU A 1 0.41 2.30 27.43
CA LEU A 1 0.15 1.92 26.03
C LEU A 1 1.47 1.57 25.37
N SER A 2 1.62 0.36 24.82
CA SER A 2 2.86 -0.02 24.13
C SER A 2 2.96 0.67 22.76
N PRO A 3 4.17 0.81 22.19
CA PRO A 3 4.35 1.32 20.82
C PRO A 3 3.62 0.49 19.75
N ASP A 4 3.39 -0.79 20.04
CA ASP A 4 2.69 -1.73 19.16
C ASP A 4 1.18 -1.82 19.47
N HIS A 5 0.66 -1.02 20.41
CA HIS A 5 -0.77 -1.01 20.70
C HIS A 5 -1.58 -0.56 19.48
N ARG A 6 -2.72 -1.21 19.22
CA ARG A 6 -3.59 -0.95 18.04
C ARG A 6 -3.84 0.54 17.83
N ASP A 7 -4.24 1.26 18.88
CA ASP A 7 -4.57 2.69 18.78
C ASP A 7 -3.34 3.55 18.47
N THR A 8 -2.18 3.21 19.04
CA THR A 8 -0.90 3.85 18.69
C THR A 8 -0.60 3.69 17.21
N LEU A 9 -0.81 2.48 16.66
CA LEU A 9 -0.61 2.20 15.24
C LEU A 9 -1.66 2.87 14.33
N VAL A 10 -2.87 3.14 14.83
CA VAL A 10 -3.85 4.01 14.16
C VAL A 10 -3.32 5.43 14.08
N CYS A 11 -2.85 5.99 15.20
CA CYS A 11 -2.27 7.32 15.23
C CYS A 11 -1.04 7.47 14.32
N ILE A 12 -0.11 6.50 14.31
CA ILE A 12 1.08 6.54 13.44
C ILE A 12 0.70 6.59 11.96
N TYR A 13 -0.29 5.80 11.53
CA TYR A 13 -0.78 5.83 10.15
C TYR A 13 -1.44 7.18 9.80
N SER A 14 -2.26 7.71 10.71
CA SER A 14 -2.91 9.01 10.50
C SER A 14 -1.87 10.14 10.41
N LEU A 15 -0.82 10.09 11.24
CA LEU A 15 0.31 11.01 11.18
C LEU A 15 1.04 10.91 9.84
N ALA A 16 1.28 9.70 9.32
CA ALA A 16 1.86 9.51 7.99
C ALA A 16 1.01 10.19 6.90
N GLY A 17 -0.32 10.11 7.01
CA GLY A 17 -1.26 10.82 6.13
C GLY A 17 -1.14 12.34 6.20
N VAL A 18 -0.98 12.89 7.40
CA VAL A 18 -0.76 14.33 7.60
C VAL A 18 0.57 14.78 7.03
N LEU A 19 1.66 14.05 7.31
CA LEU A 19 2.99 14.34 6.76
C LEU A 19 3.00 14.30 5.23
N HIS A 20 2.29 13.34 4.63
CA HIS A 20 2.14 13.27 3.18
C HIS A 20 1.41 14.49 2.61
N LYS A 21 0.38 15.01 3.29
CA LYS A 21 -0.31 16.25 2.89
C LYS A 21 0.55 17.50 3.02
N GLN A 22 1.58 17.45 3.87
CA GLN A 22 2.60 18.49 4.03
C GLN A 22 3.80 18.29 3.10
N GLU A 23 3.70 17.40 2.11
CA GLU A 23 4.77 17.06 1.17
C GLU A 23 6.05 16.48 1.82
N LYS A 24 5.96 16.08 3.09
CA LYS A 24 7.04 15.39 3.83
C LYS A 24 7.06 13.91 3.48
N TYR A 25 7.27 13.60 2.20
CA TYR A 25 7.07 12.27 1.64
C TYR A 25 7.96 11.19 2.26
N HIS A 26 9.22 11.52 2.58
CA HIS A 26 10.15 10.55 3.17
C HIS A 26 9.75 10.15 4.60
N GLU A 27 9.42 11.14 5.45
CA GLU A 27 8.94 10.89 6.81
C GLU A 27 7.61 10.13 6.80
N ALA A 28 6.69 10.50 5.90
CA ALA A 28 5.43 9.81 5.72
C ALA A 28 5.63 8.33 5.35
N GLU A 29 6.52 8.04 4.39
CA GLU A 29 6.85 6.67 3.98
C GLU A 29 7.38 5.84 5.15
N MET A 30 8.31 6.37 5.94
CA MET A 30 8.83 5.68 7.14
C MET A 30 7.70 5.37 8.14
N MET A 31 6.78 6.32 8.36
CA MET A 31 5.66 6.12 9.27
C MET A 31 4.64 5.10 8.75
N TYR A 32 4.38 5.05 7.44
CA TYR A 32 3.55 4.01 6.85
C TYR A 32 4.17 2.62 7.01
N TRP A 33 5.49 2.48 6.79
CA TRP A 33 6.20 1.22 7.03
C TRP A 33 6.15 0.79 8.50
N ARG A 34 6.37 1.73 9.43
CA ARG A 34 6.26 1.47 10.86
C ARG A 34 4.85 1.00 11.25
N ALA A 35 3.82 1.68 10.75
CA ALA A 35 2.43 1.29 11.00
C ALA A 35 2.11 -0.08 10.41
N LEU A 36 2.60 -0.39 9.20
CA LEU A 36 2.41 -1.70 8.59
C LEU A 36 3.06 -2.81 9.44
N ALA A 37 4.32 -2.66 9.81
CA ALA A 37 5.03 -3.68 10.59
C ALA A 37 4.35 -3.96 11.93
N GLY A 38 3.93 -2.92 12.65
CA GLY A 38 3.21 -3.09 13.90
C GLY A 38 1.83 -3.72 13.71
N ARG A 39 1.06 -3.32 12.69
CA ARG A 39 -0.28 -3.87 12.42
C ARG A 39 -0.23 -5.31 11.92
N GLU A 40 0.76 -5.66 11.10
CA GLU A 40 1.01 -7.05 10.68
C GLU A 40 1.29 -7.93 11.90
N LYS A 41 2.19 -7.48 12.78
CA LYS A 41 2.54 -8.22 14.00
C LYS A 41 1.36 -8.37 14.98
N THR A 42 0.53 -7.34 15.11
CA THR A 42 -0.52 -7.30 16.14
C THR A 42 -1.89 -7.79 15.68
N LEU A 43 -2.23 -7.59 14.40
CA LEU A 43 -3.56 -7.83 13.84
C LEU A 43 -3.52 -8.87 12.70
N GLY A 44 -2.35 -9.14 12.12
CA GLY A 44 -2.21 -9.93 10.90
C GLY A 44 -2.39 -9.12 9.62
N LEU A 45 -1.98 -9.72 8.50
CA LEU A 45 -1.93 -9.07 7.17
C LEU A 45 -3.30 -8.76 6.58
N GLY A 46 -4.25 -9.67 6.71
CA GLY A 46 -5.60 -9.52 6.16
C GLY A 46 -6.53 -8.63 7.00
N HIS A 47 -6.05 -8.09 8.12
CA HIS A 47 -6.89 -7.27 8.98
C HIS A 47 -7.30 -5.95 8.27
N PRO A 48 -8.56 -5.48 8.44
CA PRO A 48 -9.05 -4.25 7.81
C PRO A 48 -8.24 -2.97 8.09
N HIS A 49 -7.46 -2.96 9.17
CA HIS A 49 -6.53 -1.87 9.49
C HIS A 49 -5.13 -2.07 8.90
N THR A 50 -4.69 -3.29 8.63
CA THR A 50 -3.36 -3.56 8.04
C THR A 50 -3.39 -3.28 6.54
N LEU A 51 -4.46 -3.69 5.88
CA LEU A 51 -4.66 -3.57 4.44
C LEU A 51 -4.51 -2.13 3.90
N PRO A 52 -5.08 -1.07 4.51
CA PRO A 52 -4.85 0.31 4.09
C PRO A 52 -3.39 0.77 4.13
N SER A 53 -2.58 0.26 5.06
CA SER A 53 -1.13 0.56 5.12
C SER A 53 -0.41 -0.04 3.93
N MET A 54 -0.74 -1.28 3.56
CA MET A 54 -0.18 -1.94 2.38
C MET A 54 -0.52 -1.15 1.11
N ILE A 55 -1.78 -0.76 0.91
CA ILE A 55 -2.21 0.01 -0.27
C ILE A 55 -1.43 1.32 -0.41
N LYS A 56 -1.24 2.05 0.69
CA LYS A 56 -0.47 3.31 0.67
C LYS A 56 0.98 3.08 0.25
N LEU A 57 1.60 2.01 0.74
CA LEU A 57 2.97 1.66 0.38
C LEU A 57 3.09 1.18 -1.07
N VAL A 58 2.10 0.47 -1.62
CA VAL A 58 2.07 0.14 -3.06
C VAL A 58 2.10 1.44 -3.89
N ALA A 59 1.27 2.43 -3.57
CA ALA A 59 1.24 3.70 -4.28
C ALA A 59 2.56 4.48 -4.14
N ILE A 60 3.19 4.48 -2.96
CA ILE A 60 4.48 5.14 -2.74
C ILE A 60 5.59 4.47 -3.55
N LEU A 61 5.70 3.15 -3.48
CA LEU A 61 6.70 2.38 -4.25
C LEU A 61 6.54 2.64 -5.74
N TYR A 62 5.30 2.67 -6.20
CA TYR A 62 4.98 2.97 -7.58
C TYR A 62 5.40 4.40 -8.00
N ASN A 63 5.06 5.42 -7.21
CA ASN A 63 5.48 6.81 -7.48
C ASN A 63 7.02 6.97 -7.49
N ARG A 64 7.74 6.08 -6.78
CA ARG A 64 9.20 5.98 -6.80
C ARG A 64 9.76 5.13 -7.95
N ARG A 65 8.91 4.73 -8.90
CA ARG A 65 9.23 3.81 -10.01
C ARG A 65 9.76 2.45 -9.56
N LYS A 66 9.53 2.06 -8.29
CA LYS A 66 9.85 0.73 -7.73
C LYS A 66 8.74 -0.26 -8.05
N TYR A 67 8.58 -0.42 -9.33
CA TYR A 67 7.50 -1.09 -10.03
C TYR A 67 7.30 -2.56 -9.66
N ASN A 68 8.38 -3.35 -9.61
CA ASN A 68 8.31 -4.77 -9.24
C ASN A 68 7.95 -4.94 -7.76
N ALA A 69 8.50 -4.10 -6.88
CA ALA A 69 8.20 -4.14 -5.46
C ALA A 69 6.73 -3.75 -5.17
N ALA A 70 6.22 -2.73 -5.88
CA ALA A 70 4.82 -2.34 -5.80
C ALA A 70 3.91 -3.50 -6.23
N GLU A 71 4.23 -4.20 -7.31
CA GLU A 71 3.43 -5.32 -7.81
C GLU A 71 3.39 -6.50 -6.83
N ILE A 72 4.55 -6.91 -6.29
CA ILE A 72 4.62 -7.99 -5.30
C ILE A 72 3.76 -7.65 -4.08
N MET A 73 3.87 -6.42 -3.57
CA MET A 73 3.08 -5.98 -2.44
C MET A 73 1.58 -5.90 -2.78
N TYR A 74 1.23 -5.45 -3.99
CA TYR A 74 -0.15 -5.42 -4.46
C TYR A 74 -0.78 -6.81 -4.49
N ARG A 75 -0.11 -7.79 -5.13
CA ARG A 75 -0.58 -9.18 -5.19
C ARG A 75 -0.79 -9.74 -3.79
N ARG A 76 0.16 -9.51 -2.87
CA ARG A 76 0.01 -9.90 -1.46
C ARG A 76 -1.19 -9.25 -0.80
N THR A 77 -1.40 -7.94 -0.99
CA THR A 77 -2.54 -7.20 -0.41
C THR A 77 -3.88 -7.73 -0.92
N ALA A 78 -3.98 -8.03 -2.22
CA ALA A 78 -5.19 -8.57 -2.84
C ALA A 78 -5.49 -9.99 -2.34
N THR A 79 -4.47 -10.84 -2.23
CA THR A 79 -4.62 -12.20 -1.69
C THR A 79 -5.08 -12.16 -0.23
N GLU A 80 -4.42 -11.39 0.63
CA GLU A 80 -4.72 -11.37 2.06
C GLU A 80 -6.08 -10.75 2.35
N GLY A 81 -6.42 -9.64 1.70
CA GLY A 81 -7.76 -9.07 1.88
C GLY A 81 -8.86 -9.89 1.21
N GLY A 82 -8.57 -10.63 0.14
CA GLY A 82 -9.49 -11.62 -0.42
C GLY A 82 -9.83 -12.75 0.56
N LYS A 83 -8.84 -13.23 1.31
CA LYS A 83 -9.03 -14.22 2.39
C LYS A 83 -9.86 -13.66 3.54
N SER A 84 -9.60 -12.42 3.95
CA SER A 84 -10.20 -11.85 5.18
C SER A 84 -11.53 -11.14 4.98
N LEU A 85 -11.74 -10.50 3.82
CA LEU A 85 -12.92 -9.68 3.52
C LEU A 85 -13.76 -10.26 2.38
N GLY A 86 -13.38 -11.43 1.89
CA GLY A 86 -14.03 -12.12 0.79
C GLY A 86 -13.55 -11.65 -0.60
N PRO A 87 -13.95 -12.37 -1.65
CA PRO A 87 -13.44 -12.16 -3.02
C PRO A 87 -13.74 -10.76 -3.59
N GLY A 88 -14.75 -10.06 -3.06
CA GLY A 88 -15.09 -8.67 -3.44
C GLY A 88 -14.04 -7.63 -3.05
N TYR A 89 -13.16 -7.92 -2.08
CA TYR A 89 -12.08 -7.01 -1.71
C TYR A 89 -11.04 -6.87 -2.83
N GLY A 90 -10.71 -7.97 -3.51
CA GLY A 90 -9.86 -7.94 -4.69
C GLY A 90 -10.47 -7.09 -5.81
N ALA A 91 -11.80 -7.12 -5.97
CA ALA A 91 -12.50 -6.25 -6.91
C ALA A 91 -12.50 -4.76 -6.48
N THR A 92 -12.52 -4.48 -5.18
CA THR A 92 -12.43 -3.12 -4.62
C THR A 92 -11.02 -2.54 -4.82
N LEU A 93 -9.98 -3.35 -4.63
CA LEU A 93 -8.59 -3.03 -4.98
C LEU A 93 -8.41 -2.88 -6.49
N LYS A 94 -9.05 -3.74 -7.30
CA LYS A 94 -9.11 -3.53 -8.74
C LYS A 94 -9.72 -2.17 -9.01
N ASN A 95 -10.88 -1.82 -8.45
CA ASN A 95 -11.53 -0.53 -8.69
C ASN A 95 -10.75 0.71 -8.21
N THR A 96 -9.72 0.57 -7.36
CA THR A 96 -8.63 1.56 -7.26
C THR A 96 -7.73 1.58 -8.53
N ASN A 97 -8.38 1.42 -9.69
CA ASN A 97 -7.94 0.90 -11.00
C ASN A 97 -6.82 1.69 -11.65
N SER A 98 -6.49 2.89 -11.17
CA SER A 98 -5.37 3.67 -11.72
C SER A 98 -4.03 2.95 -11.56
N LEU A 99 -3.84 2.17 -10.50
CA LEU A 99 -2.59 1.45 -10.25
C LEU A 99 -2.57 0.07 -10.93
N VAL A 100 -3.72 -0.58 -11.03
CA VAL A 100 -3.88 -1.91 -11.64
C VAL A 100 -3.81 -1.83 -13.16
N MET A 101 -4.53 -0.88 -13.78
CA MET A 101 -4.42 -0.64 -15.22
C MET A 101 -2.99 -0.26 -15.60
N PHE A 102 -2.27 0.47 -14.75
CA PHE A 102 -0.89 0.83 -15.03
C PHE A 102 0.09 -0.35 -14.86
N LEU A 103 -0.05 -1.18 -13.81
CA LEU A 103 0.77 -2.38 -13.65
C LEU A 103 0.53 -3.38 -14.81
N GLN A 104 -0.73 -3.55 -15.23
CA GLN A 104 -1.10 -4.36 -16.39
C GLN A 104 -0.57 -3.79 -17.71
N ALA A 105 -0.59 -2.47 -17.89
CA ALA A 105 0.00 -1.81 -19.05
C ALA A 105 1.52 -2.00 -19.14
N ARG A 106 2.21 -2.09 -17.99
CA ARG A 106 3.65 -2.36 -17.94
C ARG A 106 3.98 -3.82 -18.24
N GLU A 107 3.24 -4.77 -17.67
CA GLU A 107 3.35 -6.20 -18.05
C GLU A 107 3.07 -6.42 -19.54
N SER A 108 2.22 -5.58 -20.15
CA SER A 108 1.87 -5.64 -21.58
C SER A 108 2.86 -4.88 -22.50
N GLY A 109 3.94 -4.29 -21.97
CA GLY A 109 4.94 -3.54 -22.74
C GLY A 109 4.47 -2.18 -23.28
N ILE A 110 3.31 -1.67 -22.87
CA ILE A 110 2.66 -0.49 -23.46
C ILE A 110 3.34 0.83 -23.02
N MET A 111 4.20 0.82 -22.01
CA MET A 111 4.83 2.04 -21.47
C MET A 111 6.34 2.14 -21.66
N ASP A 112 6.97 1.17 -22.31
CA ASP A 112 8.41 1.28 -22.63
C ASP A 112 8.67 2.33 -23.74
N GLU A 113 7.64 2.87 -24.40
CA GLU A 113 7.78 3.92 -25.42
C GLU A 113 7.82 5.36 -24.89
N VAL A 114 7.53 5.63 -23.60
CA VAL A 114 7.46 7.03 -23.11
C VAL A 114 8.70 7.44 -22.30
N SER A 115 9.88 6.90 -22.62
CA SER A 115 11.15 7.35 -22.01
C SER A 115 12.29 7.66 -22.98
N VAL A 116 12.01 7.84 -24.28
CA VAL A 116 12.99 8.44 -25.19
C VAL A 116 12.32 9.45 -26.13
N SER A 117 12.29 10.71 -25.72
CA SER A 117 12.23 11.90 -26.59
C SER A 117 12.84 13.07 -25.85
#